data_AF-A0A1M6TIG2-F1
#
_entry.id   AF-A0A1M6TIG2-F1
#
_cell.length_a   1.000
_cell.length_b   1.000
_cell.length_c   1.000
_cell.angle_alpha   90.00
_cell.angle_beta   90.00
_cell.angle_gamma   90.00
#
_symmetry.space_group_name_H-M   'P 1'
#
loop_
_entity.id
_entity.type
_entity.pdbx_description
1 polymer ?
#
loop_
_entity_poly.entity_id
_entity_poly.type
_entity_poly.pdbx_seq_one_letter_code
_entity_poly.pdbx_strand_id
1 'polypeptide(L)'
;MKHFFSRGLLLLAATAACTHSADPIQPTPDYVEDGPCSVLPDPGPLGWQHEPHTLFRQQPALNPTNAEEVAYVAFVTDTMGIDRSGLYKESLRTRQVTRLNQSATYNRLHWSSRGDLLFLNQGRLWRITATGDSLRQVPGLPGSIGTFALSPDGRQLAYTVAGGTYQAAALWLTPLAGGTPRLLATPGYWPQLTLAWAADGQRLAFGAYPVGTGATPNLPHTLCTLHVGTGTFAAAPAPLPFPVQSLQWHPNGTDVFWAGGRHLYREPLANGAARQQLREGCQTRSFQSVGPVPGQPRLLVLRINSSAPTPGLLKQETVLETMSYDGQQVLQVSP
;
A
#
# COMPACT_ATOMS: atom_id res chain seq x y z
N MET A 1 -44.81 -16.46 31.17
CA MET A 1 -43.37 -16.79 31.06
C MET A 1 -43.22 -17.93 30.05
N LYS A 2 -42.72 -17.65 28.84
CA LYS A 2 -42.34 -18.66 27.85
C LYS A 2 -40.87 -18.40 27.51
N HIS A 3 -40.01 -19.36 27.85
CA HIS A 3 -38.57 -19.28 27.66
C HIS A 3 -38.21 -19.41 26.17
N PHE A 4 -37.53 -18.40 25.63
CA PHE A 4 -36.77 -18.48 24.40
C PHE A 4 -35.44 -19.18 24.69
N PHE A 5 -35.20 -20.34 24.10
CA PHE A 5 -33.86 -20.91 23.99
C PHE A 5 -33.14 -20.20 22.84
N SER A 6 -32.21 -19.30 23.16
CA SER A 6 -31.21 -18.83 22.20
C SER A 6 -30.16 -19.92 22.03
N ARG A 7 -30.09 -20.52 20.84
CA ARG A 7 -28.89 -21.28 20.43
C ARG A 7 -27.81 -20.25 20.09
N GLY A 8 -26.99 -19.92 21.09
CA GLY A 8 -25.75 -19.20 20.90
C GLY A 8 -24.75 -20.10 20.17
N LEU A 9 -24.49 -19.81 18.89
CA LEU A 9 -23.34 -20.34 18.19
C LEU A 9 -22.13 -19.48 18.58
N LEU A 10 -21.38 -19.91 19.59
CA LEU A 10 -20.08 -19.34 19.92
C LEU A 10 -19.11 -19.71 18.79
N LEU A 11 -18.90 -18.80 17.83
CA LEU A 11 -17.70 -18.85 16.98
C LEU A 11 -16.49 -18.47 17.85
N LEU A 12 -15.74 -19.46 18.30
CA LEU A 12 -14.39 -19.27 18.81
C LEU A 12 -13.50 -18.82 17.64
N ALA A 13 -13.34 -17.51 17.48
CA ALA A 13 -12.30 -16.96 16.61
C ALA A 13 -10.95 -17.14 17.30
N ALA A 14 -10.08 -17.98 16.73
CA ALA A 14 -8.72 -18.15 17.23
C ALA A 14 -7.93 -16.84 17.01
N THR A 15 -7.44 -16.24 18.09
CA THR A 15 -6.45 -15.16 18.04
C THR A 15 -5.09 -15.76 17.72
N ALA A 16 -4.58 -15.53 16.51
CA ALA A 16 -3.22 -15.89 16.13
C ALA A 16 -2.39 -14.61 15.93
N ALA A 17 -1.19 -14.55 16.52
CA ALA A 17 -0.32 -13.38 16.52
C ALA A 17 0.96 -13.64 15.72
N CYS A 18 1.35 -12.66 14.91
CA CYS A 18 2.60 -12.66 14.14
C CYS A 18 3.69 -11.91 14.89
N THR A 19 4.09 -12.37 16.07
CA THR A 19 5.13 -11.70 16.86
C THR A 19 6.45 -12.44 16.74
N HIS A 20 7.53 -11.71 16.48
CA HIS A 20 8.88 -12.16 16.82
C HIS A 20 9.15 -11.93 18.30
N SER A 21 9.94 -12.79 18.94
CA SER A 21 10.42 -12.52 20.29
C SER A 21 11.22 -11.23 20.28
N ALA A 22 10.82 -10.27 21.11
CA ALA A 22 11.56 -9.02 21.27
C ALA A 22 12.83 -9.31 22.05
N ASP A 23 13.94 -9.59 21.35
CA ASP A 23 15.25 -9.34 21.94
C ASP A 23 15.36 -7.83 22.25
N PRO A 24 16.13 -7.43 23.27
CA PRO A 24 16.30 -6.03 23.61
C PRO A 24 16.81 -5.25 22.39
N ILE A 25 15.97 -4.36 21.87
CA ILE A 25 16.29 -3.52 20.73
C ILE A 25 17.42 -2.59 21.19
N GLN A 26 18.62 -2.78 20.61
CA GLN A 26 19.64 -1.74 20.66
C GLN A 26 19.03 -0.48 20.04
N PRO A 27 19.20 0.71 20.66
CA PRO A 27 18.67 1.94 20.10
C PRO A 27 19.07 2.01 18.62
N THR A 28 18.10 2.28 17.75
CA THR A 28 18.39 2.69 16.38
C THR A 28 19.47 3.76 16.47
N PRO A 29 20.57 3.67 15.71
CA PRO A 29 21.55 4.74 15.71
C PRO A 29 20.79 6.05 15.54
N ASP A 30 21.15 7.05 16.36
CA ASP A 30 20.59 8.39 16.26
C ASP A 30 20.45 8.74 14.80
N TYR A 31 19.32 9.34 14.43
CA TYR A 31 19.06 9.80 13.07
C TYR A 31 20.26 10.65 12.63
N VAL A 32 21.22 10.02 11.95
CA VAL A 32 22.39 10.70 11.42
C VAL A 32 21.83 11.56 10.31
N GLU A 33 22.16 12.84 10.31
CA GLU A 33 21.89 13.67 9.15
C GLU A 33 22.63 13.05 7.96
N ASP A 34 21.94 12.25 7.17
CA ASP A 34 22.49 11.75 5.92
C ASP A 34 22.91 12.97 5.09
N GLY A 35 24.18 12.97 4.68
CA GLY A 35 24.68 13.91 3.69
C GLY A 35 23.84 13.84 2.39
N PRO A 36 24.02 14.79 1.45
CA PRO A 36 23.30 14.76 0.18
C PRO A 36 23.46 13.38 -0.47
N CYS A 37 22.35 12.85 -1.04
CA CYS A 37 22.32 11.56 -1.75
C CYS A 37 23.63 11.36 -2.55
N SER A 38 24.32 10.23 -2.35
CA SER A 38 25.41 9.83 -3.23
C SER A 38 24.88 9.86 -4.67
N VAL A 39 25.60 10.56 -5.55
CA VAL A 39 25.13 10.92 -6.89
C VAL A 39 24.99 9.63 -7.73
N LEU A 40 23.83 8.99 -7.66
CA LEU A 40 23.32 8.23 -8.79
C LEU A 40 23.06 9.24 -9.92
N PRO A 41 23.30 8.91 -11.20
CA PRO A 41 23.10 9.85 -12.29
C PRO A 41 21.70 10.46 -12.17
N ASP A 42 21.69 11.76 -11.92
CA ASP A 42 20.50 12.60 -11.84
C ASP A 42 20.37 13.26 -13.20
N PRO A 43 19.49 12.79 -14.09
CA PRO A 43 19.35 13.37 -15.43
C PRO A 43 18.47 14.62 -15.36
N GLY A 44 18.89 15.61 -14.58
CA GLY A 44 18.33 16.97 -14.56
C GLY A 44 16.83 17.09 -14.29
N PRO A 45 16.33 18.32 -14.14
CA PRO A 45 14.91 18.56 -13.92
C PRO A 45 14.16 18.51 -15.25
N LEU A 46 13.27 17.52 -15.42
CA LEU A 46 12.19 17.61 -16.40
C LEU A 46 10.93 18.05 -15.65
N GLY A 47 10.87 19.37 -15.47
CA GLY A 47 9.88 20.02 -14.62
C GLY A 47 8.45 19.78 -15.07
N TRP A 48 7.64 19.27 -14.15
CA TRP A 48 6.21 19.54 -14.12
C TRP A 48 6.02 21.05 -13.90
N GLN A 49 5.60 21.78 -14.93
CA GLN A 49 4.97 23.09 -14.78
C GLN A 49 3.57 22.99 -15.35
N HIS A 50 2.57 22.71 -14.53
CA HIS A 50 1.22 23.28 -14.68
C HIS A 50 0.45 23.18 -13.35
N GLU A 51 -0.26 24.27 -13.05
CA GLU A 51 -1.06 24.61 -11.85
C GLU A 51 -0.26 24.81 -10.54
N PRO A 52 -0.31 26.00 -9.90
CA PRO A 52 0.53 26.32 -8.72
C PRO A 52 0.20 25.53 -7.43
N HIS A 53 -0.67 24.51 -7.48
CA HIS A 53 -1.29 23.97 -6.27
C HIS A 53 -1.48 22.44 -6.21
N THR A 54 -0.89 21.65 -7.12
CA THR A 54 -0.89 20.17 -6.96
C THR A 54 0.26 19.78 -6.04
N LEU A 55 -0.03 19.52 -4.77
CA LEU A 55 1.03 19.32 -3.80
C LEU A 55 1.54 17.86 -3.74
N PHE A 56 0.70 16.85 -4.00
CA PHE A 56 1.12 15.45 -3.83
C PHE A 56 0.31 14.46 -4.68
N ARG A 57 0.99 13.59 -5.44
CA ARG A 57 0.40 12.38 -6.06
C ARG A 57 0.74 11.16 -5.24
N GLN A 58 -0.24 10.33 -4.91
CA GLN A 58 -0.05 9.15 -4.09
C GLN A 58 -0.49 7.87 -4.82
N GLN A 59 0.37 6.85 -4.71
CA GLN A 59 0.14 5.48 -5.16
C GLN A 59 -0.34 5.32 -6.61
N PRO A 60 0.50 5.66 -7.58
CA PRO A 60 0.18 5.36 -8.96
C PRO A 60 0.03 3.86 -9.14
N ALA A 61 -1.02 3.46 -9.87
CA ALA A 61 -1.18 2.11 -10.36
C ALA A 61 -1.34 2.15 -11.88
N LEU A 62 -0.51 1.36 -12.58
CA LEU A 62 -0.68 1.14 -14.02
C LEU A 62 -1.98 0.39 -14.29
N ASN A 63 -2.70 0.81 -15.31
CA ASN A 63 -3.88 0.10 -15.76
C ASN A 63 -3.45 -1.23 -16.42
N PRO A 64 -3.88 -2.39 -15.89
CA PRO A 64 -3.48 -3.69 -16.42
C PRO A 64 -4.05 -3.98 -17.82
N THR A 65 -5.09 -3.24 -18.22
CA THR A 65 -5.72 -3.35 -19.56
C THR A 65 -5.22 -2.27 -20.54
N ASN A 66 -4.50 -1.27 -20.04
CA ASN A 66 -3.91 -0.20 -20.84
C ASN A 66 -2.60 0.28 -20.21
N ALA A 67 -1.47 -0.27 -20.66
CA ALA A 67 -0.16 0.03 -20.09
C ALA A 67 0.30 1.49 -20.25
N GLU A 68 -0.40 2.28 -21.08
CA GLU A 68 -0.15 3.71 -21.25
C GLU A 68 -1.00 4.59 -20.31
N GLU A 69 -1.70 4.00 -19.34
CA GLU A 69 -2.54 4.72 -18.40
C GLU A 69 -2.13 4.43 -16.95
N VAL A 70 -2.04 5.49 -16.16
CA VAL A 70 -1.77 5.42 -14.72
C VAL A 70 -2.90 6.11 -13.95
N ALA A 71 -3.38 5.48 -12.89
CA ALA A 71 -4.31 6.10 -11.95
C ALA A 71 -3.60 6.47 -10.66
N TYR A 72 -3.96 7.61 -10.05
CA TYR A 72 -3.38 8.09 -8.80
C TYR A 72 -4.39 8.95 -8.04
N VAL A 73 -4.15 9.09 -6.73
CA VAL A 73 -4.83 10.12 -5.93
C VAL A 73 -3.96 11.38 -5.95
N ALA A 74 -4.57 12.54 -6.14
CA ALA A 74 -3.86 13.82 -6.01
C ALA A 74 -4.57 14.75 -5.04
N PHE A 75 -3.77 15.52 -4.31
CA PHE A 75 -4.22 16.62 -3.45
C PHE A 75 -3.96 17.93 -4.17
N VAL A 76 -5.01 18.73 -4.32
CA VAL A 76 -5.00 20.05 -4.93
C VAL A 76 -5.49 21.04 -3.90
N THR A 77 -4.63 21.97 -3.51
CA THR A 77 -5.05 23.10 -2.69
C THR A 77 -5.78 24.08 -3.59
N ASP A 78 -7.03 24.41 -3.27
CA ASP A 78 -7.73 25.44 -4.04
C ASP A 78 -7.22 26.86 -3.72
N THR A 79 -7.70 27.86 -4.44
CA THR A 79 -7.30 29.27 -4.25
C THR A 79 -7.64 29.82 -2.86
N MET A 80 -8.46 29.11 -2.07
CA MET A 80 -8.80 29.46 -0.70
C MET A 80 -7.91 28.75 0.33
N GLY A 81 -6.90 27.99 -0.13
CA GLY A 81 -6.02 27.23 0.76
C GLY A 81 -6.63 25.92 1.24
N ILE A 82 -7.73 25.45 0.64
CA ILE A 82 -8.40 24.21 1.06
C ILE A 82 -7.86 23.04 0.24
N ASP A 83 -7.29 22.06 0.94
CA ASP A 83 -6.83 20.82 0.32
C ASP A 83 -8.02 19.96 -0.12
N ARG A 84 -8.09 19.70 -1.42
CA ARG A 84 -9.06 18.80 -2.04
C ARG A 84 -8.34 17.59 -2.59
N SER A 85 -8.76 16.39 -2.19
CA SER A 85 -8.28 15.16 -2.81
C SER A 85 -9.17 14.76 -3.99
N GLY A 86 -8.59 14.11 -4.99
CA GLY A 86 -9.35 13.52 -6.09
C GLY A 86 -8.68 12.27 -6.62
N LEU A 87 -9.49 11.43 -7.28
CA LEU A 87 -9.01 10.31 -8.06
C LEU A 87 -8.81 10.78 -9.50
N TYR A 88 -7.63 10.52 -10.05
CA TYR A 88 -7.24 10.92 -11.39
C TYR A 88 -6.69 9.73 -12.16
N LYS A 89 -6.76 9.85 -13.48
CA LYS A 89 -5.99 9.03 -14.40
C LYS A 89 -5.25 9.92 -15.39
N GLU A 90 -4.10 9.46 -15.85
CA GLU A 90 -3.27 10.16 -16.83
C GLU A 90 -2.83 9.19 -17.92
N SER A 91 -2.88 9.67 -19.16
CA SER A 91 -2.20 9.01 -20.28
C SER A 91 -0.70 9.31 -20.23
N LEU A 92 0.12 8.26 -20.14
CA LEU A 92 1.57 8.35 -20.20
C LEU A 92 2.08 8.78 -21.58
N ARG A 93 1.26 8.67 -22.64
CA ARG A 93 1.62 9.10 -24.00
C ARG A 93 1.25 10.55 -24.28
N THR A 94 0.02 10.94 -23.97
CA THR A 94 -0.53 12.27 -24.34
C THR A 94 -0.48 13.28 -23.20
N ARG A 95 -0.18 12.83 -21.97
CA ARG A 95 -0.22 13.63 -20.74
C ARG A 95 -1.61 14.17 -20.40
N GLN A 96 -2.65 13.68 -21.06
CA GLN A 96 -4.01 14.05 -20.76
C GLN A 96 -4.40 13.51 -19.38
N VAL A 97 -4.75 14.42 -18.47
CA VAL A 97 -5.26 14.11 -17.13
C VAL A 97 -6.78 14.14 -17.14
N THR A 98 -7.40 13.07 -16.64
CA THR A 98 -8.86 12.98 -16.44
C THR A 98 -9.14 12.82 -14.96
N ARG A 99 -10.01 13.68 -14.41
CA ARG A 99 -10.49 13.55 -13.03
C ARG A 99 -11.67 12.57 -13.00
N LEU A 100 -11.55 11.50 -12.22
CA LEU A 100 -12.54 10.44 -12.12
C LEU A 100 -13.50 10.63 -10.95
N ASN A 101 -13.03 11.20 -9.82
CA ASN A 101 -13.88 11.44 -8.66
C ASN A 101 -13.40 12.63 -7.81
N GLN A 102 -14.33 13.32 -7.16
CA GLN A 102 -14.07 14.59 -6.46
C GLN A 102 -13.65 14.48 -4.99
N SER A 103 -13.70 13.27 -4.42
CA SER A 103 -13.30 13.02 -3.04
C SER A 103 -12.80 11.59 -2.92
N ALA A 104 -11.52 11.44 -2.58
CA ALA A 104 -10.92 10.16 -2.26
C ALA A 104 -10.19 10.31 -0.93
N THR A 105 -10.64 9.60 0.10
CA THR A 105 -9.97 9.61 1.40
C THR A 105 -9.32 8.26 1.63
N TYR A 106 -8.07 8.28 2.05
CA TYR A 106 -7.22 7.12 2.29
C TYR A 106 -6.74 6.43 1.02
N ASN A 107 -5.42 6.30 0.97
CA ASN A 107 -4.66 6.06 -0.23
C ASN A 107 -4.52 4.56 -0.40
N ARG A 108 -5.49 3.90 -1.04
CA ARG A 108 -5.35 2.58 -1.67
C ARG A 108 -6.31 2.52 -2.85
N LEU A 109 -5.75 2.39 -4.05
CA LEU A 109 -6.50 2.14 -5.27
C LEU A 109 -5.98 0.86 -5.93
N HIS A 110 -6.90 0.09 -6.50
CA HIS A 110 -6.57 -1.13 -7.22
C HIS A 110 -7.31 -1.14 -8.55
N TRP A 111 -6.57 -1.34 -9.63
CA TRP A 111 -7.17 -1.77 -10.87
C TRP A 111 -7.64 -3.22 -10.73
N SER A 112 -8.86 -3.47 -11.19
CA SER A 112 -9.32 -4.82 -11.44
C SER A 112 -8.76 -5.32 -12.78
N SER A 113 -8.71 -6.64 -12.96
CA SER A 113 -8.37 -7.26 -14.25
C SER A 113 -9.36 -6.92 -15.37
N ARG A 114 -10.52 -6.33 -15.06
CA ARG A 114 -11.52 -5.85 -16.02
C ARG A 114 -11.35 -4.38 -16.39
N GLY A 115 -10.32 -3.69 -15.90
CA GLY A 115 -10.02 -2.30 -16.27
C GLY A 115 -10.88 -1.26 -15.56
N ASP A 116 -11.43 -1.59 -14.39
CA ASP A 116 -12.09 -0.63 -13.50
C ASP A 116 -11.27 -0.40 -12.23
N LEU A 117 -11.49 0.73 -11.58
CA LEU A 117 -10.79 1.15 -10.38
C LEU A 117 -11.64 0.93 -9.14
N LEU A 118 -11.03 0.29 -8.13
CA LEU A 118 -11.55 0.25 -6.77
C LEU A 118 -10.74 1.22 -5.92
N PHE A 119 -11.41 1.97 -5.05
CA PHE A 119 -10.76 2.94 -4.17
C PHE A 119 -11.56 3.19 -2.89
N LEU A 120 -10.87 3.58 -1.81
CA LEU A 120 -11.53 3.99 -0.57
C LEU A 120 -11.97 5.45 -0.62
N ASN A 121 -13.17 5.70 -0.11
CA ASN A 121 -13.67 7.03 0.17
C ASN A 121 -14.58 7.00 1.41
N GLN A 122 -14.23 7.80 2.40
CA GLN A 122 -14.82 7.91 3.73
C GLN A 122 -15.03 6.53 4.40
N GLY A 123 -14.01 5.67 4.34
CA GLY A 123 -14.07 4.32 4.89
C GLY A 123 -15.00 3.36 4.13
N ARG A 124 -15.54 3.76 2.97
CA ARG A 124 -16.32 2.91 2.09
C ARG A 124 -15.52 2.55 0.85
N LEU A 125 -15.72 1.35 0.33
CA LEU A 125 -15.11 0.93 -0.92
C LEU A 125 -16.02 1.30 -2.10
N TRP A 126 -15.45 1.99 -3.06
CA TRP A 126 -16.11 2.42 -4.29
C TRP A 126 -15.44 1.77 -5.50
N ARG A 127 -16.23 1.62 -6.55
CA ARG A 127 -15.81 1.11 -7.85
C ARG A 127 -16.24 2.08 -8.93
N ILE A 128 -15.35 2.39 -9.87
CA ILE A 128 -15.61 3.26 -11.02
C ILE A 128 -14.92 2.69 -12.25
N THR A 129 -15.52 2.84 -13.43
CA THR A 129 -14.89 2.40 -14.68
C THR A 129 -13.72 3.33 -15.04
N ALA A 130 -12.80 2.87 -15.90
CA ALA A 130 -11.71 3.72 -16.41
C ALA A 130 -12.22 5.00 -17.11
N THR A 131 -13.44 5.01 -17.66
CA THR A 131 -14.03 6.21 -18.30
C THR A 131 -14.56 7.22 -17.29
N GLY A 132 -14.65 6.86 -16.00
CA GLY A 132 -15.30 7.66 -14.97
C GLY A 132 -16.79 7.38 -14.80
N ASP A 133 -17.35 6.48 -15.60
CA ASP A 133 -18.76 6.12 -15.52
C ASP A 133 -18.99 5.02 -14.46
N SER A 134 -20.26 4.81 -14.11
CA SER A 134 -20.70 3.73 -13.21
C SER A 134 -20.06 3.75 -11.81
N LEU A 135 -19.83 4.94 -11.25
CA LEU A 135 -19.43 5.09 -9.85
C LEU A 135 -20.48 4.45 -8.93
N ARG A 136 -20.07 3.43 -8.18
CA ARG A 136 -20.94 2.75 -7.22
C ARG A 136 -20.18 2.23 -6.01
N GLN A 137 -20.86 2.17 -4.88
CA GLN A 137 -20.32 1.56 -3.68
C GLN A 137 -20.31 0.02 -3.84
N VAL A 138 -19.27 -0.64 -3.33
CA VAL A 138 -19.24 -2.10 -3.21
C VAL A 138 -20.15 -2.51 -2.03
N PRO A 139 -21.21 -3.31 -2.27
CA PRO A 139 -22.20 -3.64 -1.24
C PRO A 139 -21.70 -4.72 -0.27
N GLY A 140 -22.32 -4.79 0.91
CA GLY A 140 -22.14 -5.90 1.84
C GLY A 140 -20.85 -5.87 2.68
N LEU A 141 -20.09 -4.77 2.65
CA LEU A 141 -18.91 -4.62 3.51
C LEU A 141 -19.30 -4.10 4.90
N PRO A 142 -18.78 -4.71 5.98
CA PRO A 142 -19.07 -4.30 7.35
C PRO A 142 -18.19 -3.10 7.76
N GLY A 143 -18.82 -2.06 8.29
CA GLY A 143 -18.13 -0.96 8.96
C GLY A 143 -17.24 -0.10 8.05
N SER A 144 -16.30 0.62 8.69
CA SER A 144 -15.33 1.48 8.03
C SER A 144 -14.09 0.69 7.64
N ILE A 145 -13.77 0.69 6.35
CA ILE A 145 -12.66 -0.03 5.76
C ILE A 145 -11.37 0.79 5.89
N GLY A 146 -10.35 0.20 6.51
CA GLY A 146 -9.04 0.85 6.68
C GLY A 146 -8.11 0.65 5.48
N THR A 147 -8.02 -0.58 4.97
CA THR A 147 -7.28 -0.94 3.76
C THR A 147 -7.94 -2.14 3.08
N PHE A 148 -7.65 -2.36 1.81
CA PHE A 148 -8.17 -3.51 1.05
C PHE A 148 -7.18 -3.99 0.00
N ALA A 149 -7.37 -5.23 -0.45
CA ALA A 149 -6.67 -5.82 -1.57
C ALA A 149 -7.62 -6.74 -2.36
N LEU A 150 -7.59 -6.62 -3.69
CA LEU A 150 -8.35 -7.47 -4.60
C LEU A 150 -7.56 -8.75 -4.90
N SER A 151 -8.22 -9.91 -4.87
CA SER A 151 -7.58 -11.18 -5.25
C SER A 151 -7.15 -11.17 -6.72
N PRO A 152 -6.15 -11.98 -7.11
CA PRO A 152 -5.64 -11.99 -8.49
C PRO A 152 -6.70 -12.33 -9.54
N ASP A 153 -7.66 -13.19 -9.17
CA ASP A 153 -8.80 -13.56 -10.02
C ASP A 153 -9.91 -12.49 -10.07
N GLY A 154 -9.79 -11.42 -9.28
CA GLY A 154 -10.76 -10.34 -9.19
C GLY A 154 -12.09 -10.72 -8.56
N ARG A 155 -12.17 -11.86 -7.85
CA ARG A 155 -13.42 -12.39 -7.29
C ARG A 155 -13.58 -12.13 -5.80
N GLN A 156 -12.50 -11.92 -5.07
CA GLN A 156 -12.51 -11.78 -3.62
C GLN A 156 -11.84 -10.47 -3.19
N LEU A 157 -12.39 -9.88 -2.14
CA LEU A 157 -11.85 -8.69 -1.49
C LEU A 157 -11.36 -9.09 -0.10
N ALA A 158 -10.07 -8.91 0.15
CA ALA A 158 -9.53 -8.93 1.51
C ALA A 158 -9.46 -7.49 2.02
N TYR A 159 -9.84 -7.24 3.27
CA TYR A 159 -9.87 -5.88 3.79
C TYR A 159 -9.84 -5.84 5.31
N THR A 160 -9.38 -4.72 5.86
CA THR A 160 -9.41 -4.46 7.30
C THR A 160 -10.59 -3.59 7.65
N VAL A 161 -11.23 -3.89 8.78
CA VAL A 161 -12.28 -3.04 9.36
C VAL A 161 -11.71 -2.37 10.60
N ALA A 162 -11.76 -1.04 10.64
CA ALA A 162 -11.29 -0.28 11.80
C ALA A 162 -12.23 -0.54 12.99
N GLY A 163 -11.67 -1.10 14.08
CA GLY A 163 -12.41 -1.31 15.32
C GLY A 163 -12.26 -0.11 16.26
N GLY A 164 -12.98 0.98 15.98
CA GLY A 164 -12.93 2.19 16.82
C GLY A 164 -11.51 2.70 17.11
N THR A 165 -11.36 3.49 18.17
CA THR A 165 -10.11 4.22 18.43
C THR A 165 -8.99 3.36 19.02
N TYR A 166 -9.25 2.09 19.42
CA TYR A 166 -8.26 1.28 20.13
C TYR A 166 -8.30 -0.25 19.85
N GLN A 167 -9.11 -0.74 18.91
CA GLN A 167 -9.18 -2.17 18.63
C GLN A 167 -8.37 -2.53 17.39
N ALA A 168 -7.68 -3.68 17.47
CA ALA A 168 -6.97 -4.27 16.36
C ALA A 168 -7.92 -4.47 15.17
N ALA A 169 -7.49 -4.08 13.98
CA ALA A 169 -8.35 -4.18 12.81
C ALA A 169 -8.51 -5.64 12.40
N ALA A 170 -9.75 -6.11 12.37
CA ALA A 170 -10.07 -7.45 11.89
C ALA A 170 -9.86 -7.53 10.39
N LEU A 171 -9.26 -8.63 9.91
CA LEU A 171 -9.10 -8.93 8.49
C LEU A 171 -10.28 -9.80 8.04
N TRP A 172 -10.96 -9.32 7.00
CA TRP A 172 -12.16 -9.92 6.44
C TRP A 172 -11.95 -10.28 4.98
N LEU A 173 -12.78 -11.21 4.50
CA LEU A 173 -12.84 -11.65 3.13
C LEU A 173 -14.29 -11.68 2.66
N THR A 174 -14.57 -11.05 1.52
CA THR A 174 -15.91 -10.99 0.93
C THR A 174 -15.83 -11.17 -0.59
N PRO A 175 -16.77 -11.87 -1.24
CA PRO A 175 -16.86 -11.86 -2.70
C PRO A 175 -17.05 -10.43 -3.22
N LEU A 176 -16.30 -10.03 -4.24
CA LEU A 176 -16.41 -8.66 -4.81
C LEU A 176 -17.81 -8.37 -5.35
N ALA A 177 -18.52 -9.40 -5.84
CA ALA A 177 -19.90 -9.29 -6.31
C ALA A 177 -20.92 -9.02 -5.19
N GLY A 178 -20.48 -9.01 -3.93
CA GLY A 178 -21.34 -9.02 -2.75
C GLY A 178 -21.55 -10.45 -2.24
N GLY A 179 -21.89 -10.55 -0.96
CA GLY A 179 -22.06 -11.80 -0.24
C GLY A 179 -21.80 -11.64 1.24
N THR A 180 -21.80 -12.74 1.98
CA THR A 180 -21.55 -12.72 3.42
C THR A 180 -20.05 -12.52 3.70
N PRO A 181 -19.65 -11.48 4.44
CA PRO A 181 -18.29 -11.33 4.93
C PRO A 181 -17.87 -12.48 5.83
N ARG A 182 -16.66 -13.00 5.58
CA ARG A 182 -16.02 -13.99 6.44
C ARG A 182 -14.86 -13.34 7.19
N LEU A 183 -14.87 -13.44 8.51
CA LEU A 183 -13.71 -13.08 9.31
C LEU A 183 -12.58 -14.06 9.00
N LEU A 184 -11.46 -13.56 8.49
CA LEU A 184 -10.24 -14.36 8.28
C LEU A 184 -9.44 -14.45 9.56
N ALA A 185 -9.27 -13.31 10.23
CA ALA A 185 -8.54 -13.23 11.47
C ALA A 185 -8.86 -11.93 12.20
N THR A 186 -8.81 -11.97 13.53
CA THR A 186 -8.60 -10.80 14.38
C THR A 186 -7.15 -10.82 14.80
N PRO A 187 -6.27 -10.31 13.95
CA PRO A 187 -4.90 -10.22 14.37
C PRO A 187 -4.77 -9.38 15.62
N GLY A 188 -4.05 -9.85 16.63
CA GLY A 188 -3.71 -9.02 17.80
C GLY A 188 -2.71 -7.91 17.46
N TYR A 189 -2.84 -7.25 16.31
CA TYR A 189 -1.96 -6.20 15.83
C TYR A 189 -2.75 -5.04 15.21
N TRP A 190 -2.13 -3.87 15.17
CA TRP A 190 -2.59 -2.79 14.29
C TRP A 190 -1.97 -3.00 12.92
N PRO A 191 -2.76 -3.20 11.86
CA PRO A 191 -2.18 -3.26 10.54
C PRO A 191 -1.62 -1.88 10.20
N GLN A 192 -0.34 -1.86 9.85
CA GLN A 192 0.13 -0.83 8.93
C GLN A 192 -0.76 -1.01 7.70
N LEU A 193 -1.32 0.07 7.14
CA LEU A 193 -2.42 0.03 6.16
C LEU A 193 -1.99 -0.55 4.79
N THR A 194 -1.21 -1.62 4.76
CA THR A 194 -0.68 -2.35 3.62
C THR A 194 -1.25 -3.76 3.61
N LEU A 195 -1.77 -4.18 2.46
CA LEU A 195 -2.32 -5.52 2.26
C LEU A 195 -2.10 -5.88 0.80
N ALA A 196 -1.54 -7.06 0.51
CA ALA A 196 -1.39 -7.54 -0.86
C ALA A 196 -1.64 -9.04 -0.98
N TRP A 197 -2.28 -9.43 -2.06
CA TRP A 197 -2.46 -10.83 -2.45
C TRP A 197 -1.23 -11.36 -3.16
N ALA A 198 -0.87 -12.59 -2.84
CA ALA A 198 0.01 -13.39 -3.67
C ALA A 198 -0.72 -13.80 -4.95
N ALA A 199 0.03 -13.97 -6.04
CA ALA A 199 -0.51 -14.38 -7.34
C ALA A 199 -1.24 -15.75 -7.30
N ASP A 200 -0.91 -16.59 -6.32
CA ASP A 200 -1.56 -17.90 -6.10
C ASP A 200 -3.01 -17.79 -5.57
N GLY A 201 -3.44 -16.61 -5.10
CA GLY A 201 -4.77 -16.43 -4.50
C GLY A 201 -4.98 -17.21 -3.20
N GLN A 202 -3.91 -17.70 -2.56
CA GLN A 202 -3.95 -18.43 -1.30
C GLN A 202 -3.32 -17.64 -0.15
N ARG A 203 -2.49 -16.64 -0.45
CA ARG A 203 -1.76 -15.89 0.57
C ARG A 203 -2.00 -14.39 0.50
N LEU A 204 -2.00 -13.77 1.67
CA LEU A 204 -1.96 -12.32 1.89
C LEU A 204 -0.65 -11.96 2.58
N ALA A 205 -0.12 -10.77 2.28
CA ALA A 205 0.98 -10.15 3.01
C ALA A 205 0.57 -8.77 3.54
N PHE A 206 1.04 -8.39 4.73
CA PHE A 206 0.77 -7.10 5.37
C PHE A 206 1.88 -6.73 6.36
N GLY A 207 2.06 -5.44 6.61
CA GLY A 207 2.92 -4.95 7.69
C GLY A 207 2.18 -4.92 9.03
N ALA A 208 2.86 -5.30 10.12
CA ALA A 208 2.29 -5.34 11.45
C ALA A 208 3.25 -4.82 12.52
N TYR A 209 2.67 -4.36 13.64
CA TYR A 209 3.37 -4.14 14.90
C TYR A 209 2.53 -4.69 16.07
N PRO A 210 3.17 -5.20 17.15
CA PRO A 210 2.46 -5.80 18.28
C PRO A 210 1.42 -4.85 18.93
N VAL A 211 0.25 -5.37 19.33
CA VAL A 211 -0.69 -4.63 20.20
C VAL A 211 -0.19 -4.66 21.65
N GLY A 212 -0.43 -3.57 22.38
CA GLY A 212 -0.17 -3.47 23.83
C GLY A 212 1.09 -2.69 24.19
N THR A 213 1.98 -2.49 23.22
CA THR A 213 3.05 -1.49 23.32
C THR A 213 2.48 -0.18 22.79
N GLY A 214 2.20 0.81 23.64
CA GLY A 214 1.73 2.13 23.20
C GLY A 214 2.56 2.60 22.00
N ALA A 215 1.92 3.19 20.97
CA ALA A 215 2.57 3.52 19.70
C ALA A 215 3.78 4.44 19.91
N THR A 216 4.95 3.85 20.13
CA THR A 216 6.23 4.55 20.13
C THR A 216 6.90 4.35 18.77
N PRO A 217 7.75 5.29 18.32
CA PRO A 217 8.45 5.16 17.04
C PRO A 217 9.35 3.91 16.93
N ASN A 218 9.64 3.23 18.05
CA ASN A 218 10.65 2.18 18.15
C ASN A 218 10.05 0.76 18.30
N LEU A 219 8.79 0.56 17.94
CA LEU A 219 8.19 -0.77 18.00
C LEU A 219 8.80 -1.70 16.94
N PRO A 220 9.06 -2.97 17.27
CA PRO A 220 9.50 -3.93 16.27
C PRO A 220 8.43 -4.05 15.19
N HIS A 221 8.80 -3.68 13.97
CA HIS A 221 7.97 -3.87 12.79
C HIS A 221 8.22 -5.26 12.23
N THR A 222 7.17 -5.90 11.70
CA THR A 222 7.32 -7.17 11.02
C THR A 222 6.45 -7.18 9.76
N LEU A 223 6.85 -8.03 8.80
CA LEU A 223 6.00 -8.42 7.68
C LEU A 223 5.38 -9.76 8.01
N CYS A 224 4.09 -9.88 7.76
CA CYS A 224 3.36 -11.09 8.03
C CYS A 224 2.72 -11.61 6.76
N THR A 225 2.57 -12.92 6.70
CA THR A 225 1.74 -13.59 5.71
C THR A 225 0.63 -14.38 6.38
N LEU A 226 -0.49 -14.48 5.68
CA LEU A 226 -1.65 -15.25 6.08
C LEU A 226 -2.06 -16.16 4.93
N HIS A 227 -2.23 -17.45 5.22
CA HIS A 227 -2.86 -18.37 4.29
C HIS A 227 -4.38 -18.30 4.43
N VAL A 228 -5.08 -17.94 3.35
CA VAL A 228 -6.50 -17.55 3.35
C VAL A 228 -7.44 -18.73 3.64
N GLY A 229 -7.06 -19.94 3.20
CA GLY A 229 -7.86 -21.15 3.41
C GLY A 229 -7.81 -21.67 4.85
N THR A 230 -6.65 -21.57 5.49
CA THR A 230 -6.39 -22.18 6.81
C THR A 230 -6.38 -21.15 7.95
N GLY A 231 -6.23 -19.86 7.64
CA GLY A 231 -6.05 -18.82 8.64
C GLY A 231 -4.66 -18.83 9.30
N THR A 232 -3.70 -19.61 8.77
CA THR A 232 -2.38 -19.76 9.37
C THR A 232 -1.48 -18.59 9.03
N PHE A 233 -0.80 -18.08 10.05
CA PHE A 233 0.11 -16.94 9.94
C PHE A 233 1.58 -17.37 9.92
N ALA A 234 2.41 -16.59 9.22
CA ALA A 234 3.86 -16.66 9.32
C ALA A 234 4.45 -15.24 9.31
N ALA A 235 5.43 -14.97 10.17
CA ALA A 235 6.18 -13.71 10.17
C ALA A 235 7.43 -13.84 9.29
N ALA A 236 7.88 -12.74 8.71
CA ALA A 236 9.18 -12.67 8.02
C ALA A 236 10.31 -13.06 8.98
N PRO A 237 11.41 -13.66 8.53
CA PRO A 237 12.39 -14.29 9.43
C PRO A 237 13.07 -13.36 10.43
N ALA A 238 13.12 -12.06 10.15
CA ALA A 238 13.77 -11.05 11.00
C ALA A 238 12.91 -9.78 11.14
N PRO A 239 12.99 -9.05 12.26
CA PRO A 239 12.36 -7.75 12.41
C PRO A 239 12.70 -6.79 11.26
N LEU A 240 11.76 -5.92 10.92
CA LEU A 240 11.95 -4.87 9.94
C LEU A 240 12.54 -3.63 10.62
N PRO A 241 13.48 -2.93 9.96
CA PRO A 241 14.06 -1.70 10.48
C PRO A 241 13.08 -0.52 10.44
N PHE A 242 12.03 -0.60 9.61
CA PHE A 242 11.10 0.50 9.36
C PHE A 242 9.67 -0.01 9.15
N PRO A 243 8.66 0.87 9.31
CA PRO A 243 7.29 0.59 8.88
C PRO A 243 7.20 0.30 7.38
N VAL A 244 6.33 -0.63 7.01
CA VAL A 244 5.97 -0.96 5.64
C VAL A 244 4.92 0.04 5.13
N GLN A 245 5.35 0.94 4.24
CA GLN A 245 4.51 1.99 3.64
C GLN A 245 3.73 1.47 2.42
N SER A 246 4.38 0.59 1.65
CA SER A 246 3.82 -0.13 0.51
C SER A 246 4.44 -1.52 0.45
N LEU A 247 3.67 -2.50 -0.01
CA LEU A 247 4.18 -3.84 -0.30
C LEU A 247 3.44 -4.46 -1.48
N GLN A 248 4.14 -5.30 -2.23
CA GLN A 248 3.59 -6.13 -3.30
C GLN A 248 4.35 -7.45 -3.36
N TRP A 249 3.66 -8.55 -3.64
CA TRP A 249 4.32 -9.84 -3.82
C TRP A 249 5.24 -9.82 -5.03
N HIS A 250 6.40 -10.45 -4.90
CA HIS A 250 7.23 -10.81 -6.04
C HIS A 250 6.48 -11.88 -6.87
N PRO A 251 6.54 -11.85 -8.22
CA PRO A 251 5.82 -12.83 -9.05
C PRO A 251 6.18 -14.30 -8.84
N ASN A 252 7.35 -14.57 -8.24
CA ASN A 252 7.77 -15.91 -7.81
C ASN A 252 6.89 -16.49 -6.68
N GLY A 253 6.11 -15.66 -5.98
CA GLY A 253 5.25 -16.09 -4.88
C GLY A 253 6.01 -16.48 -3.60
N THR A 254 7.31 -16.21 -3.48
CA THR A 254 8.10 -16.54 -2.28
C THR A 254 8.68 -15.32 -1.59
N ASP A 255 8.65 -14.15 -2.26
CA ASP A 255 9.24 -12.93 -1.73
C ASP A 255 8.23 -11.78 -1.80
N VAL A 256 8.52 -10.71 -1.07
CA VAL A 256 7.73 -9.48 -1.09
C VAL A 256 8.64 -8.29 -1.35
N PHE A 257 8.24 -7.43 -2.28
CA PHE A 257 8.82 -6.10 -2.42
C PHE A 257 8.12 -5.14 -1.47
N TRP A 258 8.88 -4.28 -0.82
CA TRP A 258 8.29 -3.28 0.06
C TRP A 258 9.10 -1.99 0.12
N ALA A 259 8.41 -0.90 0.46
CA ALA A 259 8.98 0.41 0.68
C ALA A 259 8.83 0.79 2.16
N GLY A 260 9.88 1.31 2.77
CA GLY A 260 9.88 1.76 4.17
C GLY A 260 11.18 2.46 4.54
N GLY A 261 11.12 3.38 5.49
CA GLY A 261 12.30 4.16 5.90
C GLY A 261 12.94 4.97 4.79
N ARG A 262 12.19 5.30 3.71
CA ARG A 262 12.66 5.89 2.43
C ARG A 262 13.30 4.94 1.45
N HIS A 263 13.56 3.69 1.80
CA HIS A 263 14.27 2.71 0.98
C HIS A 263 13.31 1.73 0.28
N LEU A 264 13.86 0.97 -0.67
CA LEU A 264 13.20 -0.19 -1.29
C LEU A 264 13.90 -1.48 -0.92
N TYR A 265 13.11 -2.50 -0.63
CA TYR A 265 13.59 -3.80 -0.22
C TYR A 265 12.90 -4.94 -0.99
N ARG A 266 13.60 -6.07 -1.04
CA ARG A 266 13.05 -7.40 -1.32
C ARG A 266 13.23 -8.24 -0.07
N GLU A 267 12.13 -8.81 0.40
CA GLU A 267 12.05 -9.70 1.56
C GLU A 267 11.82 -11.14 1.08
N PRO A 268 12.84 -12.00 1.09
CA PRO A 268 12.61 -13.43 0.95
C PRO A 268 11.82 -13.95 2.15
N LEU A 269 10.76 -14.72 1.90
CA LEU A 269 9.95 -15.32 2.98
C LEU A 269 10.32 -16.77 3.29
N ALA A 270 11.18 -17.39 2.46
CA ALA A 270 11.74 -18.70 2.72
C ALA A 270 12.86 -18.62 3.76
N ASN A 271 12.96 -19.65 4.61
CA ASN A 271 13.87 -19.65 5.75
C ASN A 271 15.34 -19.56 5.32
N GLY A 272 16.04 -18.52 5.80
CA GLY A 272 17.50 -18.37 5.74
C GLY A 272 18.03 -17.36 4.72
N ALA A 273 17.20 -16.86 3.80
CA ALA A 273 17.63 -15.82 2.86
C ALA A 273 17.57 -14.44 3.50
N ALA A 274 18.66 -13.66 3.37
CA ALA A 274 18.74 -12.31 3.91
C ALA A 274 17.90 -11.32 3.11
N ARG A 275 17.34 -10.33 3.82
CA ARG A 275 16.70 -9.15 3.23
C ARG A 275 17.67 -8.44 2.29
N GLN A 276 17.17 -8.04 1.13
CA GLN A 276 17.94 -7.31 0.13
C GLN A 276 17.45 -5.87 0.06
N GLN A 277 18.34 -4.90 0.31
CA GLN A 277 18.06 -3.50 -0.01
C GLN A 277 18.29 -3.29 -1.50
N LEU A 278 17.23 -2.99 -2.24
CA LEU A 278 17.30 -2.79 -3.69
C LEU A 278 17.76 -1.38 -4.03
N ARG A 279 17.24 -0.38 -3.30
CA ARG A 279 17.57 1.03 -3.49
C ARG A 279 17.58 1.77 -2.17
N GLU A 280 18.58 2.61 -2.01
CA GLU A 280 18.72 3.50 -0.88
C GLU A 280 18.03 4.85 -1.13
N GLY A 281 17.29 5.35 -0.15
CA GLY A 281 16.76 6.71 -0.13
C GLY A 281 17.70 7.65 0.64
N CYS A 282 17.38 8.94 0.67
CA CYS A 282 18.05 9.95 1.49
C CYS A 282 17.06 11.04 1.89
N GLN A 283 17.47 12.09 2.61
CA GLN A 283 16.57 13.16 3.05
C GLN A 283 15.73 13.79 1.93
N THR A 284 16.31 13.95 0.75
CA THR A 284 15.65 14.54 -0.42
C THR A 284 15.01 13.50 -1.33
N ARG A 285 15.09 12.20 -1.02
CA ARG A 285 14.65 11.13 -1.90
C ARG A 285 14.04 9.97 -1.13
N SER A 286 12.74 9.73 -1.31
CA SER A 286 12.05 8.63 -0.65
C SER A 286 11.22 7.80 -1.62
N PHE A 287 11.22 6.48 -1.44
CA PHE A 287 10.36 5.58 -2.20
C PHE A 287 9.03 5.35 -1.47
N GLN A 288 7.93 5.47 -2.21
CA GLN A 288 6.57 5.45 -1.68
C GLN A 288 5.79 4.20 -2.08
N SER A 289 6.08 3.67 -3.28
CA SER A 289 5.40 2.51 -3.82
C SER A 289 6.37 1.68 -4.65
N VAL A 290 6.16 0.37 -4.64
CA VAL A 290 6.89 -0.61 -5.45
C VAL A 290 5.92 -1.72 -5.81
N GLY A 291 5.96 -2.15 -7.07
CA GLY A 291 5.19 -3.30 -7.52
C GLY A 291 5.73 -3.87 -8.83
N PRO A 292 5.52 -5.16 -9.11
CA PRO A 292 5.94 -5.76 -10.36
C PRO A 292 5.16 -5.18 -11.55
N VAL A 293 5.87 -4.93 -12.65
CA VAL A 293 5.26 -4.68 -13.96
C VAL A 293 4.78 -6.01 -14.52
N PRO A 294 3.49 -6.16 -14.85
CA PRO A 294 2.97 -7.42 -15.38
C PRO A 294 3.72 -7.90 -16.62
N GLY A 295 4.12 -9.17 -16.61
CA GLY A 295 4.82 -9.81 -17.73
C GLY A 295 6.26 -9.35 -17.96
N GLN A 296 6.84 -8.54 -17.06
CA GLN A 296 8.20 -8.03 -17.20
C GLN A 296 9.01 -8.25 -15.92
N PRO A 297 10.33 -8.51 -16.01
CA PRO A 297 11.22 -8.62 -14.86
C PRO A 297 11.59 -7.23 -14.30
N ARG A 298 10.59 -6.35 -14.18
CA ARG A 298 10.73 -4.95 -13.80
C ARG A 298 9.74 -4.55 -12.74
N LEU A 299 10.13 -3.61 -11.89
CA LEU A 299 9.31 -2.96 -10.88
C LEU A 299 8.89 -1.60 -11.40
N LEU A 300 7.63 -1.23 -11.16
CA LEU A 300 7.19 0.14 -11.17
C LEU A 300 7.43 0.72 -9.77
N VAL A 301 8.12 1.85 -9.72
CA VAL A 301 8.51 2.50 -8.48
C VAL A 301 8.01 3.93 -8.48
N LEU A 302 7.35 4.31 -7.39
CA LEU A 302 7.06 5.70 -7.09
C LEU A 302 8.11 6.25 -6.14
N ARG A 303 8.78 7.32 -6.57
CA ARG A 303 9.74 8.06 -5.78
C ARG A 303 9.27 9.49 -5.59
N ILE A 304 9.51 10.04 -4.40
CA ILE A 304 9.34 11.46 -4.11
C ILE A 304 10.72 12.07 -3.96
N ASN A 305 10.93 13.14 -4.72
CA ASN A 305 12.04 14.06 -4.59
C ASN A 305 11.59 15.29 -3.80
N SER A 306 12.26 15.58 -2.69
CA SER A 306 12.01 16.78 -1.89
C SER A 306 13.16 17.76 -2.07
N SER A 307 12.84 19.02 -2.32
CA SER A 307 13.81 20.12 -2.30
C SER A 307 13.23 21.30 -1.53
N ALA A 308 14.11 22.11 -0.94
CA ALA A 308 13.73 23.36 -0.30
C ALA A 308 14.33 24.52 -1.11
N PRO A 309 13.74 24.91 -2.25
CA PRO A 309 14.28 25.97 -3.09
C PRO A 309 14.30 27.33 -2.37
N THR A 310 13.52 27.49 -1.30
CA THR A 310 13.48 28.68 -0.45
C THR A 310 13.16 28.26 0.99
N PRO A 311 13.70 28.92 2.03
CA PRO A 311 13.36 28.59 3.42
C PRO A 311 11.85 28.60 3.67
N GLY A 312 11.34 27.55 4.28
CA GLY A 312 9.91 27.38 4.59
C GLY A 312 9.05 26.86 3.44
N LEU A 313 9.59 26.73 2.22
CA LEU A 313 8.87 26.14 1.08
C LEU A 313 9.51 24.80 0.69
N LEU A 314 8.82 23.71 1.04
CA LEU A 314 9.16 22.37 0.57
C LEU A 314 8.50 22.13 -0.79
N LYS A 315 9.32 21.94 -1.83
CA LYS A 315 8.87 21.44 -3.13
C LYS A 315 9.01 19.92 -3.13
N GLN A 316 7.95 19.23 -3.48
CA GLN A 316 8.00 17.78 -3.72
C GLN A 316 7.65 17.46 -5.17
N GLU A 317 8.44 16.59 -5.77
CA GLU A 317 8.26 16.09 -7.11
C GLU A 317 8.06 14.58 -7.05
N THR A 318 7.01 14.11 -7.72
CA THR A 318 6.73 12.68 -7.83
C THR A 318 7.33 12.16 -9.13
N VAL A 319 8.20 11.16 -9.02
CA VAL A 319 8.87 10.51 -10.14
C VAL A 319 8.38 9.06 -10.24
N LEU A 320 7.89 8.69 -11.43
CA LEU A 320 7.56 7.32 -11.77
C LEU A 320 8.72 6.71 -12.57
N GLU A 321 9.27 5.61 -12.08
CA GLU A 321 10.38 4.93 -12.74
C GLU A 321 10.12 3.43 -12.83
N THR A 322 10.76 2.79 -13.81
CA THR A 322 10.87 1.33 -13.84
C THR A 322 12.28 0.90 -13.51
N MET A 323 12.44 -0.23 -12.84
CA MET A 323 13.75 -0.82 -12.60
C MET A 323 13.72 -2.34 -12.70
N SER A 324 14.83 -2.99 -13.02
CA SER A 324 14.95 -4.45 -12.89
C SER A 324 14.76 -4.90 -11.44
N TYR A 325 14.43 -6.17 -11.21
CA TYR A 325 14.20 -6.73 -9.87
C TYR A 325 15.43 -6.68 -8.94
N ASP A 326 16.62 -6.64 -9.50
CA ASP A 326 17.89 -6.44 -8.77
C ASP A 326 18.19 -4.96 -8.47
N GLY A 327 17.34 -4.03 -8.95
CA GLY A 327 17.51 -2.58 -8.80
C GLY A 327 18.65 -1.97 -9.62
N GLN A 328 19.40 -2.76 -10.40
CA GLN A 328 20.62 -2.33 -11.09
C GLN A 328 20.34 -1.56 -12.39
N GLN A 329 19.28 -1.93 -13.11
CA GLN A 329 18.89 -1.28 -14.35
C GLN A 329 17.67 -0.42 -14.09
N VAL A 330 17.84 0.90 -14.12
CA VAL A 330 16.75 1.85 -13.93
C VAL A 330 16.47 2.52 -15.27
N LEU A 331 15.22 2.42 -15.72
CA LEU A 331 14.69 3.21 -16.81
C LEU A 331 13.64 4.12 -16.23
N GLN A 332 13.90 5.42 -16.24
CA GLN A 332 12.85 6.37 -15.94
C GLN A 332 11.74 6.21 -16.97
N VAL A 333 10.50 6.14 -16.49
CA VAL A 333 9.35 6.36 -17.34
C VAL A 333 9.25 7.87 -17.43
N SER A 334 10.09 8.45 -18.29
CA SER A 334 10.10 9.89 -18.51
C SER A 334 8.71 10.35 -18.97
N PRO A 335 8.35 11.61 -18.69
CA PRO A 335 7.24 12.29 -19.34
C PRO A 335 7.24 12.08 -20.87
#